data_AF-R7KZ60-F1
#
_entry.id   AF-R7KZ60-F1
#
_cell.length_a   1.000
_cell.length_b   1.000
_cell.length_c   1.000
_cell.angle_alpha   90.00
_cell.angle_beta   90.00
_cell.angle_gamma   90.00
#
_symmetry.space_group_name_H-M   'P 1'
#
loop_
_entity.id
_entity.type
_entity.pdbx_description
1 polymer ?
#
loop_
_entity_poly.entity_id
_entity_poly.type
_entity_poly.pdbx_seq_one_letter_code
_entity_poly.pdbx_strand_id
1 'polypeptide(L)'
;MNKKIAMIFTLLAVTSMTLTACGGNDNTQASDTSADTTVTTPVESTPDETEDSEASWIVSEADTNVSLPEGEAVKPDDGQPAEDDSAFGVDPDDNAETTVPETFENTTNSLKPIIEKITSESEWPALDMVTDPTILSEYFLLDASNENYKEMIVMQCPISAVMSEIIIIQADDVDAAAEDLKARQQKAIDQDAWYPDDIDMANNSIVGTCGDYAYFIIGSEAETAEKIINDYVTNNG
;
A
#
# COMPACT_ATOMS: atom_id res chain seq x y z
N MET A 1 19.84 -28.11 34.37
CA MET A 1 21.10 -28.00 33.60
C MET A 1 20.89 -26.96 32.52
N ASN A 2 21.69 -25.91 32.56
CA ASN A 2 21.61 -24.71 31.73
C ASN A 2 22.21 -24.97 30.35
N LYS A 3 21.67 -24.35 29.29
CA LYS A 3 22.49 -23.75 28.23
C LYS A 3 21.80 -22.47 27.72
N LYS A 4 22.32 -21.33 28.17
CA LYS A 4 22.04 -20.01 27.61
C LYS A 4 22.84 -19.90 26.30
N ILE A 5 22.18 -19.58 25.19
CA ILE A 5 22.84 -19.24 23.93
C ILE A 5 23.11 -17.74 23.97
N ALA A 6 24.38 -17.38 23.83
CA ALA A 6 24.89 -16.02 23.94
C ALA A 6 24.88 -15.31 22.59
N MET A 7 24.60 -14.01 22.65
CA MET A 7 24.67 -12.98 21.60
C MET A 7 25.94 -13.00 20.75
N ILE A 8 25.80 -12.61 19.49
CA ILE A 8 26.84 -11.87 18.75
C ILE A 8 26.19 -10.62 18.16
N PHE A 9 26.48 -9.46 18.76
CA PHE A 9 26.22 -8.14 18.20
C PHE A 9 27.40 -7.76 17.30
N THR A 10 27.19 -7.72 15.99
CA THR A 10 28.16 -7.16 15.04
C THR A 10 27.93 -5.67 14.93
N LEU A 11 28.80 -4.91 15.59
CA LEU A 11 28.88 -3.45 15.55
C LEU A 11 29.50 -3.04 14.21
N LEU A 12 28.71 -2.56 13.25
CA LEU A 12 29.22 -1.95 12.02
C LEU A 12 29.29 -0.43 12.21
N ALA A 13 30.47 0.08 12.58
CA ALA A 13 30.75 1.50 12.63
C ALA A 13 31.04 2.02 11.20
N VAL A 14 30.10 2.75 10.61
CA VAL A 14 30.35 3.55 9.41
C VAL A 14 30.67 4.98 9.86
N THR A 15 31.94 5.34 9.80
CA THR A 15 32.42 6.70 10.08
C THR A 15 32.04 7.62 8.91
N SER A 16 31.19 8.59 9.19
CA SER A 16 30.83 9.72 8.32
C SER A 16 32.03 10.64 8.05
N MET A 17 32.37 10.87 6.78
CA MET A 17 33.17 12.02 6.36
C MET A 17 32.24 13.08 5.78
N THR A 18 31.90 14.10 6.56
CA THR A 18 31.27 15.33 6.06
C THR A 18 32.33 16.42 5.97
N LEU A 19 32.78 16.74 4.75
CA LEU A 19 33.52 17.97 4.46
C LEU A 19 32.51 19.08 4.12
N THR A 20 32.12 19.85 5.13
CA THR A 20 31.47 21.15 4.93
C THR A 20 32.55 22.17 4.63
N ALA A 21 32.68 22.57 3.36
CA ALA A 21 33.40 23.76 2.96
C ALA A 21 32.41 24.91 2.83
N CYS A 22 32.52 25.92 3.69
CA CYS A 22 31.76 27.16 3.56
C CYS A 22 32.63 28.34 4.01
N GLY A 23 32.69 29.38 3.17
CA GLY A 23 33.36 30.65 3.41
C GLY A 23 34.50 30.88 2.42
N GLY A 24 34.57 31.96 1.66
CA GLY A 24 33.82 33.20 1.63
C GLY A 24 34.61 34.16 0.73
N ASN A 25 33.87 34.95 -0.05
CA ASN A 25 34.26 35.76 -1.20
C ASN A 25 35.20 36.95 -0.87
N ASP A 26 36.26 37.14 -1.66
CA ASP A 26 36.89 38.45 -1.88
C ASP A 26 37.29 38.64 -3.35
N ASN A 27 36.95 39.83 -3.84
CA ASN A 27 36.99 40.29 -5.22
C ASN A 27 38.35 40.94 -5.54
N THR A 28 38.72 40.99 -6.84
CA THR A 28 39.54 42.03 -7.54
C THR A 28 40.74 41.51 -8.39
N GLN A 29 40.46 41.45 -9.71
CA GLN A 29 41.18 42.07 -10.83
C GLN A 29 42.34 41.36 -11.59
N ALA A 30 42.13 41.40 -12.91
CA ALA A 30 42.86 40.93 -14.09
C ALA A 30 44.38 41.19 -14.20
N SER A 31 45.09 40.30 -14.92
CA SER A 31 45.54 40.57 -16.31
C SER A 31 46.32 39.38 -16.93
N ASP A 32 45.91 39.06 -18.16
CA ASP A 32 46.58 38.45 -19.33
C ASP A 32 47.95 37.76 -19.21
N THR A 33 48.08 36.58 -19.84
CA THR A 33 48.99 36.34 -21.00
C THR A 33 48.82 34.91 -21.56
N SER A 34 48.72 34.87 -22.90
CA SER A 34 48.60 33.72 -23.81
C SER A 34 49.73 32.68 -23.73
N ALA A 35 49.40 31.42 -24.03
CA ALA A 35 50.07 30.65 -25.09
C ALA A 35 49.31 29.36 -25.44
N ASP A 36 48.99 29.29 -26.73
CA ASP A 36 48.65 28.17 -27.61
C ASP A 36 49.48 26.90 -27.40
N THR A 37 48.91 25.72 -27.75
CA THR A 37 49.57 24.56 -28.42
C THR A 37 48.71 23.28 -28.31
N THR A 38 48.01 22.98 -29.41
CA THR A 38 48.00 21.69 -30.16
C THR A 38 47.39 20.41 -29.58
N VAL A 39 46.23 20.05 -30.14
CA VAL A 39 45.80 18.77 -30.75
C VAL A 39 46.65 17.51 -30.51
N THR A 40 46.03 16.42 -30.07
CA THR A 40 46.07 15.09 -30.74
C THR A 40 45.05 14.11 -30.14
N THR A 41 44.09 13.68 -30.96
CA THR A 41 43.38 12.39 -30.86
C THR A 41 44.29 11.25 -31.33
N PRO A 42 44.02 10.01 -30.92
CA PRO A 42 43.90 8.98 -31.95
C PRO A 42 42.67 8.07 -31.80
N VAL A 43 42.36 7.52 -32.97
CA VAL A 43 41.26 6.67 -33.43
C VAL A 43 41.43 5.21 -32.98
N GLU A 44 40.29 4.58 -32.68
CA GLU A 44 39.81 3.24 -33.10
C GLU A 44 40.74 2.02 -33.01
N SER A 45 40.23 0.96 -32.38
CA SER A 45 40.19 -0.39 -32.97
C SER A 45 39.26 -1.28 -32.13
N THR A 46 38.11 -1.63 -32.72
CA THR A 46 37.37 -2.86 -32.42
C THR A 46 38.16 -4.06 -32.94
N PRO A 47 38.04 -5.23 -32.30
CA PRO A 47 37.47 -6.34 -33.06
C PRO A 47 36.38 -7.11 -32.29
N ASP A 48 35.40 -7.50 -33.09
CA ASP A 48 34.28 -8.40 -32.90
C ASP A 48 34.74 -9.85 -32.72
N GLU A 49 34.14 -10.60 -31.78
CA GLU A 49 33.84 -12.04 -31.94
C GLU A 49 32.65 -12.43 -31.05
N THR A 50 31.48 -12.51 -31.71
CA THR A 50 30.42 -13.54 -31.59
C THR A 50 30.80 -14.82 -30.84
N GLU A 51 29.99 -15.29 -29.88
CA GLU A 51 29.56 -16.69 -29.78
C GLU A 51 28.19 -16.81 -29.07
N ASP A 52 27.28 -17.50 -29.74
CA ASP A 52 26.00 -18.02 -29.28
C ASP A 52 26.14 -18.86 -28.00
N SER A 53 25.16 -18.73 -27.10
CA SER A 53 24.86 -19.81 -26.16
C SER A 53 23.35 -19.94 -25.97
N GLU A 54 22.78 -20.74 -26.86
CA GLU A 54 21.46 -21.34 -26.75
C GLU A 54 21.38 -22.19 -25.48
N ALA A 55 20.74 -21.66 -24.44
CA ALA A 55 20.34 -22.46 -23.29
C ALA A 55 19.04 -23.20 -23.60
N SER A 56 19.21 -24.43 -24.04
CA SER A 56 18.23 -25.52 -24.10
C SER A 56 17.43 -25.65 -22.80
N TRP A 57 16.14 -25.34 -22.86
CA TRP A 57 15.17 -25.78 -21.85
C TRP A 57 14.35 -26.92 -22.44
N ILE A 58 14.65 -28.12 -21.96
CA ILE A 58 13.93 -29.35 -22.24
C ILE A 58 12.52 -29.21 -21.65
N VAL A 59 11.53 -29.05 -22.51
CA VAL A 59 10.11 -29.28 -22.18
C VAL A 59 9.94 -30.78 -21.97
N SER A 60 9.70 -31.18 -20.72
CA SER A 60 9.21 -32.52 -20.40
C SER A 60 7.69 -32.47 -20.45
N GLU A 61 7.13 -32.97 -21.55
CA GLU A 61 5.74 -33.36 -21.67
C GLU A 61 5.51 -34.58 -20.77
N ALA A 62 4.56 -34.47 -19.84
CA ALA A 62 4.00 -35.63 -19.16
C ALA A 62 2.49 -35.47 -19.10
N ASP A 63 1.85 -36.05 -20.12
CA ASP A 63 0.47 -36.49 -20.12
C ASP A 63 0.09 -37.14 -18.79
N THR A 64 -0.92 -36.58 -18.11
CA THR A 64 -1.77 -37.35 -17.22
C THR A 64 -3.23 -37.01 -17.51
N ASN A 65 -3.73 -37.70 -18.54
CA ASN A 65 -5.14 -38.05 -18.71
C ASN A 65 -5.70 -38.63 -17.39
N VAL A 66 -6.53 -37.85 -16.71
CA VAL A 66 -7.46 -38.35 -15.69
C VAL A 66 -8.87 -38.14 -16.22
N SER A 67 -9.47 -39.25 -16.63
CA SER A 67 -10.83 -39.37 -17.10
C SER A 67 -11.84 -38.91 -16.02
N LEU A 68 -12.74 -38.00 -16.39
CA LEU A 68 -13.99 -37.75 -15.68
C LEU A 68 -14.97 -38.90 -15.98
N PRO A 69 -15.65 -39.48 -14.97
CA PRO A 69 -16.81 -40.31 -15.24
C PRO A 69 -18.04 -39.45 -15.56
N GLU A 70 -18.67 -39.75 -16.70
CA GLU A 70 -20.01 -39.31 -17.07
C GLU A 70 -21.03 -39.78 -16.04
N GLY A 71 -21.68 -38.83 -15.36
CA GLY A 71 -22.80 -39.05 -14.46
C GLY A 71 -24.12 -38.78 -15.17
N GLU A 72 -24.99 -39.78 -15.14
CA GLU A 72 -26.24 -39.92 -15.89
C GLU A 72 -27.27 -38.80 -15.69
N ALA A 73 -28.02 -38.58 -16.78
CA ALA A 73 -29.17 -37.71 -16.88
C ALA A 73 -30.29 -38.09 -15.89
N VAL A 74 -30.71 -37.12 -15.07
CA VAL A 74 -31.96 -37.20 -14.29
C VAL A 74 -33.07 -36.54 -15.10
N LYS A 75 -34.15 -37.30 -15.35
CA LYS A 75 -35.36 -36.86 -16.05
C LYS A 75 -36.10 -35.80 -15.21
N PRO A 76 -36.76 -34.80 -15.84
CA PRO A 76 -37.71 -33.96 -15.12
C PRO A 76 -38.99 -34.76 -14.84
N ASP A 77 -39.41 -34.77 -13.58
CA ASP A 77 -40.66 -35.35 -13.09
C ASP A 77 -41.76 -34.28 -13.16
N ASP A 78 -42.75 -34.53 -14.00
CA ASP A 78 -43.96 -33.72 -14.16
C ASP A 78 -44.86 -33.91 -12.92
N GLY A 79 -44.81 -32.95 -12.00
CA GLY A 79 -45.64 -32.96 -10.80
C GLY A 79 -46.25 -31.60 -10.49
N GLN A 80 -47.29 -31.20 -11.24
CA GLN A 80 -48.25 -30.20 -10.78
C GLN A 80 -49.40 -30.92 -10.05
N PRO A 81 -49.84 -30.40 -8.90
CA PRO A 81 -51.21 -29.92 -8.85
C PRO A 81 -51.34 -28.53 -8.21
N ALA A 82 -52.36 -27.83 -8.71
CA ALA A 82 -52.84 -26.52 -8.30
C ALA A 82 -53.44 -26.53 -6.89
N GLU A 83 -53.30 -25.40 -6.19
CA GLU A 83 -54.19 -24.80 -5.17
C GLU A 83 -53.56 -23.40 -4.93
N ASP A 84 -54.19 -22.27 -4.64
CA ASP A 84 -55.56 -21.81 -4.50
C ASP A 84 -55.43 -20.27 -4.27
N ASP A 85 -56.36 -19.51 -4.82
CA ASP A 85 -56.46 -18.06 -4.66
C ASP A 85 -56.83 -17.74 -3.21
N SER A 86 -55.98 -17.03 -2.48
CA SER A 86 -56.46 -16.23 -1.35
C SER A 86 -55.73 -14.89 -1.26
N ALA A 87 -56.49 -13.87 -1.61
CA ALA A 87 -56.17 -12.47 -1.57
C ALA A 87 -55.78 -12.01 -0.17
N PHE A 88 -54.70 -11.22 -0.07
CA PHE A 88 -54.61 -10.11 0.87
C PHE A 88 -53.84 -8.98 0.18
N GLY A 89 -54.55 -7.86 -0.03
CA GLY A 89 -54.06 -6.73 -0.81
C GLY A 89 -52.82 -6.08 -0.19
N VAL A 90 -51.88 -5.74 -1.07
CA VAL A 90 -50.85 -4.75 -0.79
C VAL A 90 -51.06 -3.60 -1.77
N ASP A 91 -51.30 -2.45 -1.18
CA ASP A 91 -51.53 -1.13 -1.76
C ASP A 91 -50.46 -0.79 -2.83
N PRO A 92 -50.79 -0.31 -4.03
CA PRO A 92 -49.78 0.08 -5.03
C PRO A 92 -49.12 1.45 -4.77
N ASP A 93 -49.23 1.99 -3.55
CA ASP A 93 -48.79 3.35 -3.21
C ASP A 93 -47.78 3.40 -2.05
N ASP A 94 -46.95 2.36 -1.88
CA ASP A 94 -45.77 2.45 -1.01
C ASP A 94 -44.52 2.69 -1.86
N ASN A 95 -44.31 3.96 -2.19
CA ASN A 95 -43.00 4.53 -2.48
C ASN A 95 -42.14 4.41 -1.21
N ALA A 96 -41.81 3.17 -0.84
CA ALA A 96 -40.76 2.85 0.10
C ALA A 96 -39.46 3.16 -0.62
N GLU A 97 -39.13 4.45 -0.62
CA GLU A 97 -37.77 4.96 -0.63
C GLU A 97 -36.96 3.99 0.21
N THR A 98 -36.20 3.12 -0.47
CA THR A 98 -35.19 2.29 0.16
C THR A 98 -34.17 3.28 0.65
N THR A 99 -34.43 3.78 1.85
CA THR A 99 -33.47 4.48 2.68
C THR A 99 -32.38 3.44 2.89
N VAL A 100 -31.35 3.57 2.05
CA VAL A 100 -30.02 3.06 2.34
C VAL A 100 -29.79 3.44 3.80
N PRO A 101 -29.62 2.49 4.73
CA PRO A 101 -29.35 2.87 6.10
C PRO A 101 -28.06 3.69 6.06
N GLU A 102 -28.17 4.98 6.35
CA GLU A 102 -27.03 5.84 6.62
C GLU A 102 -26.25 5.15 7.74
N THR A 103 -25.13 4.55 7.36
CA THR A 103 -24.24 3.86 8.27
C THR A 103 -23.83 4.85 9.34
N PHE A 104 -24.26 4.56 10.57
CA PHE A 104 -23.96 5.25 11.82
C PHE A 104 -22.65 6.04 11.77
N GLU A 105 -22.76 7.37 11.77
CA GLU A 105 -21.59 8.22 11.93
C GLU A 105 -20.96 7.98 13.30
N ASN A 106 -19.87 7.20 13.34
CA ASN A 106 -19.04 7.11 14.53
C ASN A 106 -18.22 8.42 14.67
N THR A 107 -18.86 9.49 15.12
CA THR A 107 -18.42 10.91 15.00
C THR A 107 -17.24 11.32 15.89
N THR A 108 -16.47 10.40 16.49
CA THR A 108 -15.52 10.77 17.58
C THR A 108 -14.04 10.73 17.23
N ASN A 109 -13.62 10.21 16.07
CA ASN A 109 -12.20 10.15 15.72
C ASN A 109 -11.74 11.48 15.08
N SER A 110 -10.71 12.10 15.65
CA SER A 110 -10.25 13.44 15.22
C SER A 110 -9.58 13.48 13.84
N LEU A 111 -9.22 12.33 13.28
CA LEU A 111 -8.60 12.18 11.96
C LEU A 111 -9.62 12.06 10.82
N LYS A 112 -10.92 11.90 11.13
CA LYS A 112 -11.99 11.84 10.12
C LYS A 112 -11.99 12.98 9.11
N PRO A 113 -11.79 14.25 9.50
CA PRO A 113 -11.75 15.35 8.54
C PRO A 113 -10.65 15.21 7.48
N ILE A 114 -9.53 14.54 7.81
CA ILE A 114 -8.46 14.25 6.85
C ILE A 114 -8.94 13.22 5.83
N ILE A 115 -9.59 12.14 6.30
CA ILE A 115 -10.17 11.09 5.44
C ILE A 115 -11.27 11.66 4.53
N GLU A 116 -12.16 12.49 5.07
CA GLU A 116 -13.21 13.17 4.30
C GLU A 116 -12.60 14.05 3.21
N LYS A 117 -11.52 14.79 3.52
CA LYS A 117 -10.81 15.59 2.52
C LYS A 117 -10.20 14.73 1.43
N ILE A 118 -9.51 13.63 1.78
CA ILE A 118 -8.93 12.69 0.82
C ILE A 118 -10.00 12.15 -0.13
N THR A 119 -11.08 11.60 0.43
CA THR A 119 -12.17 10.97 -0.34
C THR A 119 -13.03 11.97 -1.13
N SER A 120 -13.00 13.27 -0.78
CA SER A 120 -13.65 14.33 -1.56
C SER A 120 -12.81 14.87 -2.73
N GLU A 121 -11.48 14.73 -2.67
CA GLU A 121 -10.54 15.31 -3.63
C GLU A 121 -9.85 14.24 -4.51
N SER A 122 -10.12 12.95 -4.29
CA SER A 122 -9.56 11.84 -5.05
C SER A 122 -10.54 10.66 -5.16
N GLU A 123 -10.35 9.79 -6.14
CA GLU A 123 -11.23 8.65 -6.39
C GLU A 123 -10.77 7.40 -5.62
N TRP A 124 -11.61 6.93 -4.70
CA TRP A 124 -11.37 5.73 -3.89
C TRP A 124 -12.50 4.72 -4.07
N PRO A 125 -12.22 3.40 -3.96
CA PRO A 125 -13.27 2.42 -3.74
C PRO A 125 -14.00 2.72 -2.42
N ALA A 126 -15.13 2.06 -2.18
CA ALA A 126 -15.81 2.18 -0.90
C ALA A 126 -14.87 1.73 0.24
N LEU A 127 -14.50 2.66 1.12
CA LEU A 127 -13.65 2.42 2.28
C LEU A 127 -14.50 2.36 3.54
N ASP A 128 -14.32 1.30 4.32
CA ASP A 128 -14.92 1.14 5.63
C ASP A 128 -13.87 1.35 6.73
N MET A 129 -14.31 1.94 7.85
CA MET A 129 -13.46 2.12 9.01
C MET A 129 -13.31 0.79 9.77
N VAL A 130 -12.07 0.40 10.04
CA VAL A 130 -11.74 -0.77 10.86
C VAL A 130 -11.53 -0.33 12.30
N THR A 131 -12.33 -0.88 13.22
CA THR A 131 -12.27 -0.54 14.66
C THR A 131 -12.11 -1.76 15.57
N ASP A 132 -12.23 -2.98 15.03
CA ASP A 132 -12.07 -4.21 15.82
C ASP A 132 -10.60 -4.37 16.25
N PRO A 133 -10.28 -4.40 17.56
CA PRO A 133 -8.89 -4.49 18.03
C PRO A 133 -8.16 -5.76 17.60
N THR A 134 -8.89 -6.86 17.39
CA THR A 134 -8.32 -8.12 16.90
C THR A 134 -7.92 -7.98 15.45
N ILE A 135 -8.77 -7.37 14.62
CA ILE A 135 -8.43 -7.11 13.20
C ILE A 135 -7.25 -6.13 13.12
N LEU A 136 -7.28 -5.04 13.91
CA LEU A 136 -6.19 -4.06 13.95
C LEU A 136 -4.85 -4.73 14.31
N SER A 137 -4.83 -5.56 15.35
CA SER A 137 -3.58 -6.21 15.79
C SER A 137 -3.13 -7.38 14.91
N GLU A 138 -4.04 -8.25 14.49
CA GLU A 138 -3.68 -9.48 13.74
C GLU A 138 -3.50 -9.23 12.24
N TYR A 139 -4.38 -8.43 11.63
CA TYR A 139 -4.31 -8.17 10.19
C TYR A 139 -3.46 -6.95 9.88
N PHE A 140 -3.67 -5.83 10.58
CA PHE A 140 -2.95 -4.59 10.33
C PHE A 140 -1.62 -4.48 11.07
N LEU A 141 -1.36 -5.36 12.04
CA LEU A 141 -0.17 -5.29 12.92
C LEU A 141 -0.11 -4.02 13.78
N LEU A 142 -1.26 -3.41 14.07
CA LEU A 142 -1.39 -2.18 14.84
C LEU A 142 -2.05 -2.47 16.19
N ASP A 143 -1.35 -2.13 17.27
CA ASP A 143 -1.89 -2.23 18.62
C ASP A 143 -2.67 -0.95 18.97
N ALA A 144 -4.01 -1.04 18.95
CA ALA A 144 -4.89 0.07 19.34
C ALA A 144 -4.72 0.51 20.81
N SER A 145 -4.06 -0.29 21.65
CA SER A 145 -3.73 0.05 23.04
C SER A 145 -2.32 0.60 23.23
N ASN A 146 -1.57 0.81 22.14
CA ASN A 146 -0.23 1.38 22.18
C ASN A 146 -0.27 2.79 22.80
N GLU A 147 0.39 2.97 23.94
CA GLU A 147 0.45 4.26 24.67
C GLU A 147 1.08 5.38 23.84
N ASN A 148 1.82 5.05 22.77
CA ASN A 148 2.38 6.01 21.83
C ASN A 148 1.33 6.67 20.92
N TYR A 149 0.21 5.99 20.65
CA TYR A 149 -0.80 6.45 19.70
C TYR A 149 -1.79 7.36 20.42
N LYS A 150 -1.91 8.60 19.95
CA LYS A 150 -2.90 9.57 20.43
C LYS A 150 -4.26 9.34 19.78
N GLU A 151 -4.24 9.09 18.48
CA GLU A 151 -5.40 8.80 17.67
C GLU A 151 -4.96 7.97 16.45
N MET A 152 -5.81 7.07 15.99
CA MET A 152 -5.56 6.24 14.83
C MET A 152 -6.84 6.05 14.03
N ILE A 153 -6.76 6.13 12.71
CA ILE A 153 -7.85 5.78 11.81
C ILE A 153 -7.32 4.81 10.76
N VAL A 154 -8.06 3.72 10.56
CA VAL A 154 -7.79 2.69 9.55
C VAL A 154 -9.01 2.61 8.65
N MET A 155 -8.83 2.92 7.38
CA MET A 155 -9.83 2.82 6.33
C MET A 155 -9.38 1.76 5.34
N GLN A 156 -10.24 0.79 5.01
CA GLN A 156 -9.92 -0.29 4.08
C GLN A 156 -11.11 -0.62 3.19
N CYS A 157 -10.85 -1.07 1.96
CA CYS A 157 -11.88 -1.67 1.11
C CYS A 157 -12.30 -3.07 1.65
N PRO A 158 -13.57 -3.28 2.06
CA PRO A 158 -14.02 -4.55 2.65
C PRO A 158 -14.15 -5.69 1.63
N ILE A 159 -14.23 -5.37 0.33
CA ILE A 159 -14.40 -6.36 -0.75
C ILE A 159 -13.03 -6.62 -1.39
N SER A 160 -12.60 -7.88 -1.36
CA SER A 160 -11.23 -8.36 -1.63
C SER A 160 -10.71 -8.23 -3.07
N ALA A 161 -11.36 -7.45 -3.93
CA ALA A 161 -10.96 -7.31 -5.34
C ALA A 161 -10.01 -6.13 -5.58
N VAL A 162 -9.94 -5.18 -4.63
CA VAL A 162 -9.07 -4.01 -4.73
C VAL A 162 -8.41 -3.79 -3.38
N MET A 163 -7.08 -3.92 -3.33
CA MET A 163 -6.30 -3.57 -2.16
C MET A 163 -6.19 -2.04 -2.06
N SER A 164 -7.04 -1.44 -1.23
CA SER A 164 -6.96 -0.01 -0.92
C SER A 164 -7.13 0.22 0.58
N GLU A 165 -6.16 0.95 1.14
CA GLU A 165 -6.01 1.20 2.55
C GLU A 165 -5.49 2.62 2.78
N ILE A 166 -6.07 3.33 3.75
CA ILE A 166 -5.55 4.58 4.27
C ILE A 166 -5.46 4.43 5.79
N ILE A 167 -4.25 4.49 6.32
CA ILE A 167 -3.98 4.46 7.75
C ILE A 167 -3.29 5.75 8.14
N ILE A 168 -3.80 6.42 9.17
CA ILE A 168 -3.18 7.62 9.74
C ILE A 168 -3.11 7.43 11.25
N ILE A 169 -1.93 7.67 11.82
CA ILE A 169 -1.67 7.59 13.26
C ILE A 169 -1.09 8.94 13.70
N GLN A 170 -1.74 9.61 14.65
CA GLN A 170 -1.12 10.69 15.41
C GLN A 170 -0.41 10.10 16.62
N ALA A 171 0.87 10.41 16.83
CA ALA A 171 1.69 9.78 17.86
C ALA A 171 2.55 10.78 18.65
N ASP A 172 3.07 10.36 19.80
CA ASP A 172 4.13 11.10 20.50
C ASP A 172 5.52 10.82 19.89
N ASP A 173 5.78 9.57 19.55
CA ASP A 173 6.94 9.09 18.78
C ASP A 173 6.45 8.69 17.37
N VAL A 174 6.51 9.64 16.46
CA VAL A 174 6.07 9.47 15.06
C VAL A 174 6.95 8.48 14.29
N ASP A 175 8.24 8.37 14.65
CA ASP A 175 9.16 7.44 13.99
C ASP A 175 8.82 6.00 14.38
N ALA A 176 8.49 5.74 15.66
CA ALA A 176 8.02 4.44 16.09
C ALA A 176 6.71 4.04 15.40
N ALA A 177 5.74 4.96 15.30
CA ALA A 177 4.50 4.71 14.57
C ALA A 177 4.75 4.44 13.07
N ALA A 178 5.69 5.14 12.45
CA ALA A 178 6.09 4.89 11.07
C ALA A 178 6.74 3.51 10.88
N GLU A 179 7.52 3.00 11.85
CA GLU A 179 8.06 1.64 11.79
C GLU A 179 6.96 0.57 11.88
N ASP A 180 5.93 0.77 12.72
CA ASP A 180 4.77 -0.12 12.76
C ASP A 180 4.04 -0.14 11.40
N LEU A 181 3.88 1.03 10.77
CA LEU A 181 3.29 1.16 9.43
C LEU A 181 4.15 0.55 8.32
N LYS A 182 5.48 0.58 8.43
CA LYS A 182 6.38 -0.16 7.54
C LYS A 182 6.23 -1.67 7.69
N ALA A 183 5.98 -2.16 8.91
CA ALA A 183 5.68 -3.58 9.11
C ALA A 183 4.36 -3.98 8.42
N ARG A 184 3.33 -3.14 8.52
CA ARG A 184 2.07 -3.30 7.76
C ARG A 184 2.31 -3.30 6.25
N GLN A 185 3.07 -2.34 5.75
CA GLN A 185 3.45 -2.23 4.33
C GLN A 185 4.14 -3.51 3.86
N GLN A 186 5.14 -4.00 4.59
CA GLN A 186 5.87 -5.21 4.23
C GLN A 186 4.95 -6.43 4.20
N LYS A 187 4.03 -6.56 5.17
CA LYS A 187 3.01 -7.61 5.14
C LYS A 187 2.11 -7.50 3.91
N ALA A 188 1.71 -6.29 3.51
CA ALA A 188 0.90 -6.08 2.31
C ALA A 188 1.61 -6.62 1.05
N ILE A 189 2.90 -6.26 0.90
CA ILE A 189 3.75 -6.66 -0.23
C ILE A 189 4.02 -8.17 -0.23
N ASP A 190 4.34 -8.75 0.92
CA ASP A 190 4.84 -10.13 0.99
C ASP A 190 3.75 -11.19 1.12
N GLN A 191 2.57 -10.82 1.65
CA GLN A 191 1.59 -11.80 2.14
C GLN A 191 0.15 -11.54 1.68
N ASP A 192 -0.25 -10.28 1.54
CA ASP A 192 -1.66 -9.94 1.31
C ASP A 192 -1.98 -9.66 -0.17
N ALA A 193 -1.00 -9.23 -0.98
CA ALA A 193 -1.20 -8.90 -2.39
C ALA A 193 -1.06 -10.14 -3.28
N TRP A 194 -2.17 -10.58 -3.89
CA TRP A 194 -2.21 -11.80 -4.72
C TRP A 194 -2.46 -11.53 -6.20
N TYR A 195 -3.22 -10.48 -6.52
CA TYR A 195 -3.51 -10.11 -7.90
C TYR A 195 -2.43 -9.17 -8.44
N PRO A 196 -2.09 -9.23 -9.75
CA PRO A 196 -1.04 -8.37 -10.32
C PRO A 196 -1.24 -6.88 -9.99
N ASP A 197 -2.46 -6.37 -10.12
CA ASP A 197 -2.78 -4.97 -9.83
C ASP A 197 -2.58 -4.64 -8.34
N ASP A 198 -2.94 -5.56 -7.43
CA ASP A 198 -2.72 -5.38 -5.98
C ASP A 198 -1.24 -5.47 -5.62
N ILE A 199 -0.46 -6.32 -6.31
CA ILE A 199 0.99 -6.43 -6.12
C ILE A 199 1.65 -5.12 -6.53
N ASP A 200 1.26 -4.56 -7.68
CA ASP A 200 1.76 -3.27 -8.12
C ASP A 200 1.36 -2.15 -7.14
N MET A 201 0.12 -2.13 -6.67
CA MET A 201 -0.33 -1.16 -5.64
C MET A 201 0.42 -1.31 -4.32
N ALA A 202 0.63 -2.53 -3.83
CA ALA A 202 1.36 -2.78 -2.58
C ALA A 202 2.83 -2.35 -2.69
N ASN A 203 3.50 -2.64 -3.82
CA ASN A 203 4.88 -2.21 -4.05
C ASN A 203 5.02 -0.69 -4.20
N ASN A 204 4.00 -0.01 -4.73
CA ASN A 204 3.96 1.44 -4.87
C ASN A 204 3.31 2.15 -3.67
N SER A 205 2.99 1.42 -2.61
CA SER A 205 2.40 1.99 -1.40
C SER A 205 3.36 2.95 -0.70
N ILE A 206 2.79 3.89 0.05
CA ILE A 206 3.54 4.98 0.68
C ILE A 206 3.47 4.81 2.19
N VAL A 207 4.63 4.83 2.86
CA VAL A 207 4.71 5.11 4.29
C VAL A 207 5.48 6.42 4.47
N GLY A 208 4.89 7.36 5.19
CA GLY A 208 5.47 8.68 5.40
C GLY A 208 5.12 9.28 6.75
N THR A 209 5.71 10.44 7.02
CA THR A 209 5.52 11.20 8.26
C THR A 209 5.37 12.69 7.95
N CYS A 210 4.48 13.37 8.65
CA CYS A 210 4.35 14.83 8.62
C CYS A 210 3.92 15.34 9.99
N GLY A 211 4.69 16.26 10.60
CA GLY A 211 4.41 16.70 11.97
C GLY A 211 4.47 15.53 12.95
N ASP A 212 3.43 15.37 13.77
CA ASP A 212 3.24 14.26 14.70
C ASP A 212 2.38 13.12 14.11
N TYR A 213 2.22 13.07 12.78
CA TYR A 213 1.45 12.07 12.06
C TYR A 213 2.34 11.13 11.26
N ALA A 214 2.11 9.83 11.38
CA ALA A 214 2.60 8.80 10.47
C ALA A 214 1.43 8.26 9.64
N TYR A 215 1.68 7.91 8.39
CA TYR A 215 0.63 7.40 7.49
C TYR A 215 1.13 6.27 6.60
N PHE A 216 0.20 5.39 6.24
CA PHE A 216 0.37 4.34 5.26
C PHE A 216 -0.79 4.39 4.26
N ILE A 217 -0.46 4.31 2.97
CA ILE A 217 -1.43 4.49 1.89
C ILE A 217 -1.18 3.43 0.81
N ILE A 218 -2.19 2.63 0.52
CA ILE A 218 -2.26 1.76 -0.65
C ILE A 218 -3.48 2.15 -1.47
N GLY A 219 -3.30 2.40 -2.76
CA GLY A 219 -4.38 2.68 -3.69
C GLY A 219 -3.88 3.45 -4.91
N SER A 220 -4.70 3.53 -5.95
CA SER A 220 -4.35 4.26 -7.18
C SER A 220 -4.09 5.75 -6.97
N GLU A 221 -4.65 6.33 -5.91
CA GLU A 221 -4.55 7.75 -5.56
C GLU A 221 -3.59 8.02 -4.38
N ALA A 222 -2.63 7.12 -4.14
CA ALA A 222 -1.75 7.20 -2.96
C ALA A 222 -0.96 8.52 -2.88
N GLU A 223 -0.36 8.98 -3.98
CA GLU A 223 0.38 10.26 -4.01
C GLU A 223 -0.53 11.47 -3.77
N THR A 224 -1.75 11.45 -4.33
CA THR A 224 -2.75 12.50 -4.11
C THR A 224 -3.14 12.57 -2.63
N ALA A 225 -3.42 11.42 -2.01
CA ALA A 225 -3.74 11.33 -0.60
C ALA A 225 -2.59 11.77 0.31
N GLU A 226 -1.35 11.35 0.02
CA GLU A 226 -0.16 11.81 0.74
C GLU A 226 -0.06 13.33 0.73
N LYS A 227 -0.22 13.95 -0.44
CA LYS A 227 -0.20 15.41 -0.56
C LYS A 227 -1.30 16.06 0.28
N ILE A 228 -2.52 15.51 0.27
CA ILE A 228 -3.64 16.03 1.05
C ILE A 228 -3.35 15.94 2.56
N ILE A 229 -2.79 14.83 3.04
CA ILE A 229 -2.39 14.67 4.45
C ILE A 229 -1.35 15.72 4.83
N ASN A 230 -0.28 15.84 4.04
CA ASN A 230 0.80 16.79 4.30
C ASN A 230 0.31 18.24 4.31
N ASP A 231 -0.56 18.61 3.36
CA ASP A 231 -1.19 19.94 3.31
C ASP A 231 -2.12 20.16 4.52
N TYR A 232 -2.91 19.17 4.92
CA TYR A 232 -3.81 19.28 6.06
C TYR A 232 -3.03 19.50 7.35
N VAL A 233 -2.01 18.69 7.61
CA VAL A 233 -1.17 18.78 8.81
C VAL A 233 -0.42 20.11 8.85
N THR A 234 0.17 20.54 7.73
CA THR A 234 0.94 21.79 7.68
C THR A 234 0.08 23.03 7.89
N ASN A 235 -1.18 23.02 7.45
CA ASN A 235 -2.08 24.16 7.55
C ASN A 235 -2.89 24.21 8.86
N ASN A 236 -3.04 23.08 9.55
CA ASN A 236 -3.85 22.96 10.77
C ASN A 236 -3.05 22.61 12.04
N GLY A 237 -1.74 22.33 11.90
CA GLY A 237 -0.82 22.01 13.00
C GLY A 237 -0.23 23.21 13.75
#